data_AF-A0A1F2RH62-F1
#
_entry.id   AF-A0A1F2RH62-F1
#
_cell.length_a   1.000
_cell.length_b   1.000
_cell.length_c   1.000
_cell.angle_alpha   90.00
_cell.angle_beta   90.00
_cell.angle_gamma   90.00
#
_symmetry.space_group_name_H-M   'P 1'
#
loop_
_entity.id
_entity.type
_entity.pdbx_description
1 polymer ?
#
loop_
_entity_poly.entity_id
_entity_poly.type
_entity_poly.pdbx_seq_one_letter_code
_entity_poly.pdbx_strand_id
1 'polypeptide(L)'
;MRTTPILAILLALTLGARVLSQSRPGSSGSLGNIDTAGPQLRVGIARQGGGYTVGAVPLETYVARVLAGEAARDSRPAALEALAITIRTFALANPGRHRSEGFDLCDQTHCQVVRAPTPATERAAQATAGQVLMHDGVPASVFYSASCGGRTEVPSGVWPGADDPLHLPSRADDACEGEPAWEASLGEADVLRALRAAGFRGDRLRELRVLSRNSSGRVARIKVDGLKPDEISGQDLRLAVGRTLGWQYIKSTAFELGRQSAVYRFSGHGSGHGVGLCVIGSTHLAVNGKSAEAILAKYFPGLTIGALGSRGVLARPEPPRVAAAPAPAGAALDASRETVVWLPDEEQGERDAIGRVASAARDELARTLGVPPPARLTVRVHPTTDDYERATGQPWFASDAVIDGELHLLPLAVLRERGVLDRTIRHQLVHALTDGVLARRPAWVREGAAIHFADENAVVREAVGPQAPQPFPTRPGALCPKDQELRRPVSIGALSSAYARARECFVRALAAGKNWRDVS
;
A
#
# COMPACT_ATOMS: atom_id res chain seq x y z
N MET A 1 -69.44 16.37 -37.71
CA MET A 1 -69.74 15.26 -38.65
C MET A 1 -68.56 15.08 -39.59
N ARG A 2 -68.27 13.83 -39.97
CA ARG A 2 -67.16 13.34 -40.80
C ARG A 2 -67.00 14.11 -42.13
N THR A 3 -65.77 14.24 -42.65
CA THR A 3 -65.24 13.53 -43.85
C THR A 3 -63.92 14.15 -44.35
N THR A 4 -62.87 13.33 -44.47
CA THR A 4 -61.75 13.42 -45.45
C THR A 4 -62.25 13.07 -46.88
N PRO A 5 -61.51 13.17 -48.02
CA PRO A 5 -60.05 13.29 -48.26
C PRO A 5 -59.63 14.22 -49.46
N ILE A 6 -58.34 14.25 -49.87
CA ILE A 6 -57.81 14.01 -51.24
C ILE A 6 -56.30 14.35 -51.37
N LEU A 7 -55.65 13.60 -52.28
CA LEU A 7 -54.24 13.29 -52.52
C LEU A 7 -53.72 13.94 -53.84
N ALA A 8 -52.38 13.96 -54.00
CA ALA A 8 -51.54 13.95 -55.23
C ALA A 8 -50.81 15.26 -55.60
N ILE A 9 -49.48 15.39 -55.40
CA ILE A 9 -48.29 14.92 -56.18
C ILE A 9 -47.93 15.85 -57.37
N LEU A 10 -46.74 16.48 -57.32
CA LEU A 10 -45.73 16.49 -58.41
C LEU A 10 -44.37 17.11 -57.96
N LEU A 11 -43.35 16.83 -58.77
CA LEU A 11 -41.93 16.59 -58.46
C LEU A 11 -41.00 17.80 -58.68
N ALA A 12 -39.90 17.81 -57.90
CA ALA A 12 -38.50 18.13 -58.21
C ALA A 12 -38.06 19.45 -58.89
N LEU A 13 -37.11 20.14 -58.24
CA LEU A 13 -35.87 20.63 -58.86
C LEU A 13 -34.79 20.86 -57.78
N THR A 14 -33.63 20.23 -57.98
CA THR A 14 -32.41 20.37 -57.19
C THR A 14 -31.43 21.28 -57.93
N LEU A 15 -30.72 22.16 -57.22
CA LEU A 15 -29.47 22.75 -57.70
C LEU A 15 -28.51 22.91 -56.51
N GLY A 16 -27.36 22.25 -56.60
CA GLY A 16 -26.32 22.26 -55.60
C GLY A 16 -25.31 23.39 -55.77
N ALA A 17 -24.65 23.76 -54.69
CA ALA A 17 -23.42 24.54 -54.70
C ALA A 17 -22.27 23.64 -54.22
N ARG A 18 -21.33 23.36 -55.14
CA ARG A 18 -20.04 22.70 -54.89
C ARG A 18 -19.04 23.76 -54.40
N VAL A 19 -18.44 23.52 -53.24
CA VAL A 19 -17.13 24.11 -52.89
C VAL A 19 -16.09 23.01 -53.02
N LEU A 20 -15.08 23.27 -53.85
CA LEU A 20 -13.94 22.41 -54.11
C LEU A 20 -13.03 22.37 -52.88
N SER A 21 -12.88 21.19 -52.28
CA SER A 21 -11.72 20.87 -51.44
C SER A 21 -11.08 19.60 -51.99
N GLN A 22 -9.81 19.71 -52.35
CA GLN A 22 -9.04 18.67 -53.02
C GLN A 22 -8.82 17.49 -52.07
N SER A 23 -9.41 16.35 -52.42
CA SER A 23 -9.20 15.07 -51.78
C SER A 23 -7.83 14.50 -52.15
N ARG A 24 -6.92 14.44 -51.18
CA ARG A 24 -5.85 13.42 -51.16
C ARG A 24 -6.46 12.11 -50.64
N PRO A 25 -6.12 10.95 -51.22
CA PRO A 25 -6.67 9.68 -50.77
C PRO A 25 -6.18 9.42 -49.34
N GLY A 26 -7.11 9.45 -48.39
CA GLY A 26 -6.86 9.06 -47.02
C GLY A 26 -6.43 7.59 -47.02
N SER A 27 -5.16 7.37 -46.68
CA SER A 27 -4.70 6.06 -46.24
C SER A 27 -5.63 5.61 -45.14
N SER A 28 -6.20 4.40 -45.30
CA SER A 28 -6.84 3.65 -44.23
C SER A 28 -5.96 3.71 -42.98
N GLY A 29 -6.33 4.58 -42.03
CA GLY A 29 -5.67 4.65 -40.75
C GLY A 29 -5.98 3.36 -40.01
N SER A 30 -5.03 2.42 -40.09
CA SER A 30 -4.92 1.33 -39.14
C SER A 30 -5.21 1.89 -37.75
N LEU A 31 -6.05 1.20 -36.98
CA LEU A 31 -6.11 1.35 -35.52
C LEU A 31 -4.65 1.38 -35.06
N GLY A 32 -4.18 2.56 -34.66
CA GLY A 32 -2.77 2.82 -34.42
C GLY A 32 -2.30 1.88 -33.32
N ASN A 33 -1.25 1.11 -33.60
CA ASN A 33 -0.53 0.37 -32.58
C ASN A 33 -0.25 1.34 -31.42
N ILE A 34 -0.69 0.99 -30.21
CA ILE A 34 -0.28 1.67 -28.98
C ILE A 34 1.25 1.75 -29.03
N ASP A 35 1.81 2.92 -28.76
CA ASP A 35 3.27 3.09 -28.77
C ASP A 35 3.92 2.07 -27.82
N THR A 36 4.54 1.05 -28.42
CA THR A 36 5.20 -0.05 -27.71
C THR A 36 6.65 0.30 -27.36
N ALA A 37 7.16 1.45 -27.80
CA ALA A 37 8.52 1.90 -27.58
C ALA A 37 8.71 2.74 -26.29
N GLY A 38 7.61 3.09 -25.62
CA GLY A 38 7.62 3.81 -24.34
C GLY A 38 8.12 2.97 -23.14
N PRO A 39 8.29 3.59 -21.96
CA PRO A 39 8.69 2.88 -20.74
C PRO A 39 7.75 1.70 -20.45
N GLN A 40 8.31 0.58 -20.00
CA GLN A 40 7.55 -0.61 -19.64
C GLN A 40 7.41 -0.72 -18.12
N LEU A 41 6.21 -1.10 -17.67
CA LEU A 41 5.92 -1.42 -16.28
C LEU A 41 5.80 -2.93 -16.11
N ARG A 42 6.41 -3.48 -15.05
CA ARG A 42 6.17 -4.86 -14.63
C ARG A 42 4.90 -4.88 -13.80
N VAL A 43 3.86 -5.54 -14.29
CA VAL A 43 2.55 -5.56 -13.64
C VAL A 43 2.24 -6.98 -13.16
N GLY A 44 1.86 -7.12 -11.88
CA GLY A 44 1.41 -8.36 -11.28
C GLY A 44 -0.11 -8.50 -11.31
N ILE A 45 -0.64 -9.50 -12.00
CA ILE A 45 -2.07 -9.83 -12.02
C ILE A 45 -2.37 -10.93 -10.99
N ALA A 46 -3.23 -10.65 -10.01
CA ALA A 46 -3.54 -11.58 -8.94
C ALA A 46 -4.18 -12.88 -9.46
N ARG A 47 -3.74 -14.03 -8.92
CA ARG A 47 -4.28 -15.35 -9.29
C ARG A 47 -5.31 -15.82 -8.27
N GLN A 48 -6.34 -16.52 -8.78
CA GLN A 48 -7.24 -17.31 -7.95
C GLN A 48 -6.42 -18.38 -7.21
N GLY A 49 -6.42 -18.35 -5.87
CA GLY A 49 -5.56 -19.20 -5.03
C GLY A 49 -4.25 -18.57 -4.55
N GLY A 50 -3.98 -17.31 -4.91
CA GLY A 50 -2.86 -16.50 -4.39
C GLY A 50 -1.67 -16.37 -5.34
N GLY A 51 -0.83 -15.36 -5.08
CA GLY A 51 0.31 -15.00 -5.94
C GLY A 51 -0.10 -14.17 -7.17
N TYR A 52 0.89 -13.89 -8.04
CA TYR A 52 0.73 -13.01 -9.21
C TYR A 52 1.24 -13.66 -10.49
N THR A 53 0.64 -13.29 -11.62
CA THR A 53 1.22 -13.44 -12.95
C THR A 53 1.88 -12.12 -13.32
N VAL A 54 3.20 -12.12 -13.45
CA VAL A 54 3.96 -10.89 -13.74
C VAL A 54 4.21 -10.79 -15.24
N GLY A 55 3.89 -9.65 -15.83
CA GLY A 55 4.18 -9.33 -17.23
C GLY A 55 4.70 -7.91 -17.40
N ALA A 56 5.59 -7.70 -18.37
CA ALA A 56 5.95 -6.37 -18.79
C ALA A 56 4.87 -5.81 -19.72
N VAL A 57 4.40 -4.59 -19.43
CA VAL A 57 3.31 -3.93 -20.15
C VAL A 57 3.80 -2.53 -20.55
N PRO A 58 3.69 -2.13 -21.83
CA PRO A 58 3.97 -0.74 -22.23
C PRO A 58 3.10 0.24 -21.43
N LEU A 59 3.67 1.37 -21.00
CA LEU A 59 3.00 2.32 -20.10
C LEU A 59 1.62 2.75 -20.63
N GLU A 60 1.49 3.09 -21.91
CA GLU A 60 0.22 3.53 -22.48
C GLU A 60 -0.81 2.39 -22.58
N THR A 61 -0.36 1.16 -22.82
CA THR A 61 -1.21 -0.02 -22.71
C THR A 61 -1.69 -0.22 -21.28
N TYR A 62 -0.81 -0.02 -20.29
CA TYR A 62 -1.19 -0.09 -18.87
C TYR A 62 -2.23 0.98 -18.52
N VAL A 63 -2.00 2.24 -18.93
CA VAL A 63 -2.94 3.35 -18.69
C VAL A 63 -4.32 3.05 -19.29
N ALA A 64 -4.39 2.60 -20.55
CA ALA A 64 -5.65 2.23 -21.19
C ALA A 64 -6.40 1.12 -20.45
N ARG A 65 -5.66 0.13 -19.93
CA ARG A 65 -6.22 -0.99 -19.16
C ARG A 65 -6.70 -0.59 -17.77
N VAL A 66 -5.99 0.32 -17.10
CA VAL A 66 -6.42 0.87 -15.80
C VAL A 66 -7.65 1.75 -15.96
N LEU A 67 -7.70 2.59 -17.00
CA LEU A 67 -8.90 3.38 -17.32
C LEU A 67 -10.14 2.49 -17.45
N ALA A 68 -10.02 1.34 -18.11
CA ALA A 68 -11.14 0.40 -18.24
C ALA A 68 -11.57 -0.25 -16.91
N GLY A 69 -10.69 -0.27 -15.91
CA GLY A 69 -10.97 -0.76 -14.56
C GLY A 69 -11.54 0.30 -13.61
N GLU A 70 -11.11 1.55 -13.76
CA GLU A 70 -11.27 2.60 -12.74
C GLU A 70 -12.19 3.75 -13.18
N ALA A 71 -12.38 3.97 -14.48
CA ALA A 71 -13.26 5.03 -14.96
C ALA A 71 -14.73 4.74 -14.65
N ALA A 72 -15.50 5.81 -14.40
CA ALA A 72 -16.96 5.70 -14.34
C ALA A 72 -17.51 5.29 -15.71
N ARG A 73 -18.61 4.54 -15.73
CA ARG A 73 -19.31 4.21 -16.97
C ARG A 73 -19.68 5.48 -17.72
N ASP A 74 -19.51 5.46 -19.04
CA ASP A 74 -19.86 6.55 -19.95
C ASP A 74 -19.11 7.87 -19.67
N SER A 75 -17.94 7.80 -19.03
CA SER A 75 -17.06 8.95 -18.83
C SER A 75 -16.76 9.66 -20.16
N ARG A 76 -16.96 10.98 -20.19
CA ARG A 76 -16.63 11.81 -21.36
C ARG A 76 -15.11 11.89 -21.57
N PRO A 77 -14.64 12.20 -22.80
CA PRO A 77 -13.20 12.25 -23.12
C PRO A 77 -12.36 13.04 -22.10
N ALA A 78 -12.78 14.25 -21.73
CA ALA A 78 -12.03 15.07 -20.77
C ALA A 78 -11.84 14.41 -19.39
N ALA A 79 -12.82 13.64 -18.90
CA ALA A 79 -12.68 12.89 -17.64
C ALA A 79 -11.74 11.69 -17.80
N LEU A 80 -11.83 10.97 -18.93
CA LEU A 80 -10.92 9.87 -19.24
C LEU A 80 -9.48 10.36 -19.40
N GLU A 81 -9.26 11.51 -20.04
CA GLU A 81 -7.96 12.14 -20.25
C GLU A 81 -7.35 12.61 -18.92
N ALA A 82 -8.13 13.29 -18.07
CA ALA A 82 -7.68 13.68 -16.72
C ALA A 82 -7.30 12.47 -15.87
N LEU A 83 -8.13 11.42 -15.89
CA LEU A 83 -7.83 10.17 -15.18
C LEU A 83 -6.61 9.46 -15.79
N ALA A 84 -6.41 9.48 -17.12
CA ALA A 84 -5.26 8.89 -17.80
C ALA A 84 -3.94 9.52 -17.32
N ILE A 85 -3.89 10.85 -17.29
CA ILE A 85 -2.74 11.63 -16.78
C ILE A 85 -2.49 11.27 -15.31
N THR A 86 -3.54 11.19 -14.49
CA THR A 86 -3.43 10.84 -13.07
C THR A 86 -2.90 9.42 -12.87
N ILE A 87 -3.43 8.44 -13.62
CA ILE A 87 -2.99 7.04 -13.61
C ILE A 87 -1.51 6.94 -13.97
N ARG A 88 -1.11 7.60 -15.06
CA ARG A 88 0.28 7.59 -15.55
C ARG A 88 1.23 8.19 -14.52
N THR A 89 0.82 9.31 -13.92
CA THR A 89 1.59 9.99 -12.87
C THR A 89 1.76 9.07 -11.66
N PHE A 90 0.68 8.46 -11.17
CA PHE A 90 0.75 7.51 -10.06
C PHE A 90 1.70 6.36 -10.34
N ALA A 91 1.61 5.77 -11.53
CA ALA A 91 2.42 4.62 -11.91
C ALA A 91 3.92 4.95 -11.94
N LEU A 92 4.27 6.17 -12.34
CA LEU A 92 5.65 6.65 -12.43
C LEU A 92 6.18 7.22 -11.10
N ALA A 93 5.31 7.76 -10.25
CA ALA A 93 5.67 8.24 -8.92
C ALA A 93 5.83 7.11 -7.89
N ASN A 94 5.29 5.92 -8.19
CA ASN A 94 5.34 4.76 -7.28
C ASN A 94 5.98 3.51 -7.91
N PRO A 95 7.20 3.58 -8.46
CA PRO A 95 7.85 2.41 -9.02
C PRO A 95 8.25 1.40 -7.93
N GLY A 96 8.11 0.11 -8.20
CA GLY A 96 8.62 -0.94 -7.31
C GLY A 96 7.84 -1.15 -6.00
N ARG A 97 6.54 -0.83 -5.94
CA ARG A 97 5.69 -1.15 -4.76
C ARG A 97 5.62 -2.65 -4.46
N HIS A 98 5.93 -3.48 -5.44
CA HIS A 98 6.03 -4.92 -5.33
C HIS A 98 7.41 -5.44 -5.71
N ARG A 99 8.46 -4.65 -5.42
CA ARG A 99 9.85 -4.98 -5.77
C ARG A 99 10.24 -6.35 -5.20
N SER A 100 9.78 -6.68 -3.99
CA SER A 100 10.06 -7.96 -3.33
C SER A 100 9.32 -9.14 -3.99
N GLU A 101 8.20 -8.90 -4.67
CA GLU A 101 7.52 -9.87 -5.52
C GLU A 101 7.98 -9.83 -6.99
N GLY A 102 8.88 -8.92 -7.33
CA GLY A 102 9.52 -8.81 -8.65
C GLY A 102 8.70 -8.03 -9.67
N PHE A 103 7.84 -7.09 -9.27
CA PHE A 103 7.09 -6.25 -10.18
C PHE A 103 6.83 -4.85 -9.59
N ASP A 104 6.30 -3.93 -10.40
CA ASP A 104 6.12 -2.52 -10.02
C ASP A 104 4.76 -2.29 -9.35
N LEU A 105 3.68 -2.69 -10.02
CA LEU A 105 2.28 -2.45 -9.60
C LEU A 105 1.43 -3.70 -9.76
N CYS A 106 0.39 -3.88 -8.94
CA CYS A 106 -0.60 -4.95 -9.11
C CYS A 106 -1.97 -4.45 -9.60
N ASP A 107 -2.87 -5.39 -9.90
CA ASP A 107 -4.26 -5.17 -10.32
C ASP A 107 -5.28 -5.04 -9.16
N GLN A 108 -4.82 -4.80 -7.93
CA GLN A 108 -5.66 -4.66 -6.75
C GLN A 108 -5.87 -3.21 -6.32
N THR A 109 -6.82 -3.00 -5.42
CA THR A 109 -7.27 -1.68 -4.95
C THR A 109 -6.23 -0.84 -4.22
N HIS A 110 -5.10 -1.42 -3.81
CA HIS A 110 -3.99 -0.64 -3.26
C HIS A 110 -3.04 -0.11 -4.34
N CYS A 111 -3.04 -0.71 -5.54
CA CYS A 111 -2.35 -0.22 -6.74
C CYS A 111 -3.39 0.38 -7.70
N GLN A 112 -3.73 -0.31 -8.79
CA GLN A 112 -4.72 0.16 -9.77
C GLN A 112 -5.39 -1.05 -10.43
N VAL A 113 -6.71 -1.01 -10.64
CA VAL A 113 -7.46 -2.13 -11.21
C VAL A 113 -7.24 -2.22 -12.72
N VAL A 114 -6.66 -3.32 -13.18
CA VAL A 114 -6.33 -3.55 -14.59
C VAL A 114 -7.40 -4.41 -15.26
N ARG A 115 -8.00 -3.91 -16.35
CA ARG A 115 -8.98 -4.67 -17.18
C ARG A 115 -8.57 -4.73 -18.65
N ALA A 116 -9.38 -5.40 -19.47
CA ALA A 116 -9.22 -5.32 -20.92
C ALA A 116 -9.56 -3.88 -21.38
N PRO A 117 -8.75 -3.28 -22.26
CA PRO A 117 -9.00 -1.92 -22.72
C PRO A 117 -10.22 -1.87 -23.65
N THR A 118 -10.78 -0.67 -23.80
CA THR A 118 -11.84 -0.36 -24.78
C THR A 118 -11.34 0.70 -25.76
N PRO A 119 -11.97 0.86 -26.94
CA PRO A 119 -11.58 1.91 -27.88
C PRO A 119 -11.60 3.32 -27.29
N ALA A 120 -12.49 3.59 -26.32
CA ALA A 120 -12.56 4.89 -25.66
C ALA A 120 -11.36 5.13 -24.73
N THR A 121 -10.97 4.11 -23.96
CA THR A 121 -9.85 4.20 -23.02
C THR A 121 -8.50 4.21 -23.75
N GLU A 122 -8.38 3.50 -24.87
CA GLU A 122 -7.21 3.56 -25.75
C GLU A 122 -7.02 4.96 -26.34
N ARG A 123 -8.11 5.56 -26.86
CA ARG A 123 -8.06 6.93 -27.39
C ARG A 123 -7.65 7.94 -26.32
N ALA A 124 -8.17 7.85 -25.10
CA ALA A 124 -7.82 8.77 -24.02
C ALA A 124 -6.37 8.60 -23.54
N ALA A 125 -5.89 7.36 -23.43
CA ALA A 125 -4.49 7.08 -23.12
C ALA A 125 -3.58 7.67 -24.21
N GLN A 126 -3.89 7.41 -25.49
CA GLN A 126 -3.11 7.91 -26.63
C GLN A 126 -3.15 9.45 -26.75
N ALA A 127 -4.30 10.07 -26.53
CA ALA A 127 -4.46 11.52 -26.61
C ALA A 127 -3.63 12.26 -25.54
N THR A 128 -3.36 11.58 -24.42
CA THR A 128 -2.57 12.11 -23.30
C THR A 128 -1.22 11.43 -23.14
N ALA A 129 -0.74 10.74 -24.19
CA ALA A 129 0.46 9.93 -24.10
C ALA A 129 1.66 10.76 -23.59
N GLY A 130 2.35 10.22 -22.58
CA GLY A 130 3.48 10.90 -21.95
C GLY A 130 3.15 12.14 -21.10
N GLN A 131 1.88 12.54 -20.97
CA GLN A 131 1.49 13.63 -20.08
C GLN A 131 1.36 13.15 -18.63
N VAL A 132 1.97 13.89 -17.70
CA VAL A 132 1.99 13.61 -16.25
C VAL A 132 1.82 14.89 -15.45
N LEU A 133 1.37 14.79 -14.21
CA LEU A 133 1.35 15.90 -13.25
C LEU A 133 2.72 16.00 -12.58
N MET A 134 3.30 17.20 -12.62
CA MET A 134 4.66 17.45 -12.16
C MET A 134 4.66 18.33 -10.91
N HIS A 135 5.56 17.99 -9.98
CA HIS A 135 5.99 18.84 -8.87
C HIS A 135 7.52 18.87 -8.90
N ASP A 136 8.12 20.07 -8.94
CA ASP A 136 9.58 20.25 -8.97
C ASP A 136 10.32 19.42 -10.03
N GLY A 137 9.73 19.29 -11.23
CA GLY A 137 10.34 18.60 -12.36
C GLY A 137 10.31 17.07 -12.29
N VAL A 138 9.63 16.48 -11.31
CA VAL A 138 9.37 15.03 -11.22
C VAL A 138 7.86 14.73 -11.18
N PRO A 139 7.43 13.52 -11.58
CA PRO A 139 6.04 13.10 -11.40
C PRO A 139 5.61 13.22 -9.93
N ALA A 140 4.51 13.94 -9.69
CA ALA A 140 4.02 14.19 -8.34
C ALA A 140 3.37 12.95 -7.71
N SER A 141 3.40 12.84 -6.38
CA SER A 141 2.54 11.88 -5.68
C SER A 141 1.08 12.30 -5.84
N VAL A 142 0.28 11.46 -6.48
CA VAL A 142 -1.15 11.71 -6.74
C VAL A 142 -1.95 10.48 -6.37
N PHE A 143 -3.20 10.69 -5.94
CA PHE A 143 -4.13 9.60 -5.65
C PHE A 143 -5.48 9.89 -6.30
N TYR A 144 -6.30 8.85 -6.45
CA TYR A 144 -7.66 9.01 -6.92
C TYR A 144 -8.56 7.96 -6.30
N SER A 145 -9.85 8.25 -6.19
CA SER A 145 -10.85 7.31 -5.69
C SER A 145 -12.15 7.43 -6.47
N ALA A 146 -12.95 6.37 -6.47
CA ALA A 146 -14.21 6.34 -7.20
C ALA A 146 -15.11 7.53 -6.85
N SER A 147 -15.31 7.81 -5.56
CA SER A 147 -16.00 9.01 -5.09
C SER A 147 -15.47 9.47 -3.73
N CYS A 148 -15.15 10.76 -3.61
CA CYS A 148 -14.76 11.35 -2.32
C CYS A 148 -15.96 11.61 -1.40
N GLY A 149 -17.20 11.48 -1.90
CA GLY A 149 -18.40 11.66 -1.09
C GLY A 149 -18.63 13.11 -0.65
N GLY A 150 -18.35 14.09 -1.49
CA GLY A 150 -18.63 15.51 -1.23
C GLY A 150 -17.51 16.28 -0.54
N ARG A 151 -16.46 15.61 -0.03
CA ARG A 151 -15.24 16.26 0.47
C ARG A 151 -14.01 15.37 0.25
N THR A 152 -12.97 15.90 -0.37
CA THR A 152 -11.67 15.21 -0.49
C THR A 152 -10.98 15.13 0.87
N GLU A 153 -9.98 14.27 0.99
CA GLU A 153 -9.21 14.06 2.20
C GLU A 153 -7.71 14.29 1.97
N VAL A 154 -6.98 14.68 3.02
CA VAL A 154 -5.52 14.72 3.04
C VAL A 154 -4.92 13.31 3.24
N PRO A 155 -3.74 13.00 2.69
CA PRO A 155 -3.12 11.68 2.84
C PRO A 155 -3.02 11.19 4.30
N SER A 156 -2.55 12.02 5.23
CA SER A 156 -2.36 11.67 6.65
C SER A 156 -3.66 11.26 7.35
N GLY A 157 -4.80 11.76 6.86
CA GLY A 157 -6.14 11.45 7.33
C GLY A 157 -6.63 10.04 6.95
N VAL A 158 -5.94 9.39 5.99
CA VAL A 158 -6.21 8.02 5.53
C VAL A 158 -5.08 7.07 5.90
N TRP A 159 -3.84 7.52 5.71
CA TRP A 159 -2.61 6.76 5.93
C TRP A 159 -1.79 7.45 7.01
N PRO A 160 -1.80 6.95 8.26
CA PRO A 160 -1.07 7.56 9.37
C PRO A 160 0.43 7.72 9.07
N GLY A 161 0.94 8.94 9.27
CA GLY A 161 2.33 9.29 9.01
C GLY A 161 2.67 9.57 7.54
N ALA A 162 1.69 9.62 6.65
CA ALA A 162 1.88 10.16 5.29
C ALA A 162 2.01 11.69 5.33
N ASP A 163 2.81 12.23 4.43
CA ASP A 163 2.91 13.68 4.23
C ASP A 163 1.60 14.24 3.65
N ASP A 164 1.31 15.51 3.93
CA ASP A 164 0.16 16.22 3.37
C ASP A 164 0.62 17.30 2.35
N PRO A 165 0.96 16.92 1.10
CA PRO A 165 1.32 17.89 0.07
C PRO A 165 0.20 18.89 -0.20
N LEU A 166 0.57 20.13 -0.51
CA LEU A 166 -0.38 21.21 -0.80
C LEU A 166 -1.31 20.91 -1.99
N HIS A 167 -0.89 20.04 -2.90
CA HIS A 167 -1.68 19.58 -4.03
C HIS A 167 -2.64 18.42 -3.72
N LEU A 168 -2.70 17.93 -2.48
CA LEU A 168 -3.68 16.94 -2.00
C LEU A 168 -4.49 17.46 -0.80
N PRO A 169 -5.19 18.61 -0.92
CA PRO A 169 -5.90 19.20 0.19
C PRO A 169 -7.27 18.52 0.45
N SER A 170 -7.72 18.58 1.70
CA SER A 170 -9.09 18.23 2.09
C SER A 170 -10.05 19.41 1.81
N ARG A 171 -10.90 19.28 0.78
CA ARG A 171 -11.78 20.35 0.25
C ARG A 171 -13.16 19.83 -0.08
N ALA A 172 -14.19 20.66 0.11
CA ALA A 172 -15.53 20.33 -0.37
C ALA A 172 -15.51 20.11 -1.90
N ASP A 173 -16.27 19.14 -2.37
CA ASP A 173 -16.37 18.78 -3.78
C ASP A 173 -17.83 18.71 -4.23
N ASP A 174 -18.34 19.86 -4.68
CA ASP A 174 -19.65 20.05 -5.30
C ASP A 174 -19.87 19.19 -6.55
N ALA A 175 -18.79 18.77 -7.22
CA ALA A 175 -18.91 18.00 -8.46
C ALA A 175 -19.41 16.57 -8.23
N CYS A 176 -19.27 16.01 -7.02
CA CYS A 176 -19.85 14.72 -6.67
C CYS A 176 -20.97 14.82 -5.64
N GLU A 177 -21.51 16.03 -5.46
CA GLU A 177 -22.72 16.25 -4.65
C GLU A 177 -23.92 15.55 -5.31
N GLY A 178 -24.82 15.02 -4.47
CA GLY A 178 -26.00 14.27 -4.93
C GLY A 178 -25.75 12.80 -5.25
N GLU A 179 -24.51 12.29 -5.11
CA GLU A 179 -24.25 10.86 -5.20
C GLU A 179 -25.08 10.07 -4.16
N PRO A 180 -25.73 8.96 -4.55
CA PRO A 180 -26.56 8.18 -3.63
C PRO A 180 -25.78 7.72 -2.41
N ALA A 181 -26.37 7.92 -1.23
CA ALA A 181 -25.90 7.26 -0.02
C ALA A 181 -25.99 5.74 -0.19
N TRP A 182 -25.09 5.03 0.50
CA TRP A 182 -25.10 3.58 0.58
C TRP A 182 -25.42 3.13 1.99
N GLU A 183 -26.11 2.00 2.11
CA GLU A 183 -26.37 1.35 3.38
C GLU A 183 -25.87 -0.09 3.35
N ALA A 184 -25.42 -0.57 4.50
CA ALA A 184 -25.05 -1.96 4.70
C ALA A 184 -25.36 -2.41 6.12
N SER A 185 -25.69 -3.69 6.25
CA SER A 185 -25.86 -4.35 7.55
C SER A 185 -24.90 -5.53 7.65
N LEU A 186 -24.16 -5.64 8.75
CA LEU A 186 -23.26 -6.75 9.04
C LEU A 186 -23.55 -7.33 10.42
N GLY A 187 -23.65 -8.65 10.49
CA GLY A 187 -23.74 -9.34 11.78
C GLY A 187 -22.42 -9.23 12.56
N GLU A 188 -22.50 -9.24 13.88
CA GLU A 188 -21.32 -9.22 14.78
C GLU A 188 -20.31 -10.32 14.42
N ALA A 189 -20.79 -11.52 14.06
CA ALA A 189 -19.97 -12.64 13.64
C ALA A 189 -19.22 -12.38 12.32
N ASP A 190 -19.83 -11.65 11.37
CA ASP A 190 -19.20 -11.31 10.10
C ASP A 190 -18.12 -10.24 10.30
N VAL A 191 -18.39 -9.23 11.13
CA VAL A 191 -17.39 -8.21 11.49
C VAL A 191 -16.22 -8.86 12.22
N LEU A 192 -16.48 -9.75 13.19
CA LEU A 192 -15.44 -10.51 13.87
C LEU A 192 -14.64 -11.38 12.90
N ARG A 193 -15.30 -12.08 11.98
CA ARG A 193 -14.62 -12.89 10.95
C ARG A 193 -13.70 -12.03 10.09
N ALA A 194 -14.16 -10.86 9.63
CA ALA A 194 -13.37 -9.92 8.85
C ALA A 194 -12.15 -9.40 9.62
N LEU A 195 -12.34 -8.99 10.87
CA LEU A 195 -11.24 -8.49 11.71
C LEU A 195 -10.22 -9.60 12.04
N ARG A 196 -10.67 -10.82 12.32
CA ARG A 196 -9.76 -11.96 12.54
C ARG A 196 -8.97 -12.31 11.27
N ALA A 197 -9.61 -12.29 10.11
CA ALA A 197 -8.94 -12.50 8.82
C ALA A 197 -7.88 -11.42 8.55
N ALA A 198 -8.13 -10.17 8.97
CA ALA A 198 -7.18 -9.08 8.89
C ALA A 198 -6.03 -9.18 9.92
N GLY A 199 -6.25 -9.86 11.04
CA GLY A 199 -5.23 -10.18 12.04
C GLY A 199 -5.45 -9.69 13.45
N PHE A 200 -6.61 -9.11 13.71
CA PHE A 200 -7.00 -8.69 15.04
C PHE A 200 -7.26 -9.92 15.91
N ARG A 201 -6.69 -9.93 17.12
CA ARG A 201 -6.77 -11.08 18.03
C ARG A 201 -7.96 -10.92 18.98
N GLY A 202 -8.76 -11.95 19.16
CA GLY A 202 -9.92 -11.95 20.05
C GLY A 202 -10.97 -12.94 19.57
N ASP A 203 -11.75 -13.47 20.50
CA ASP A 203 -12.77 -14.49 20.19
C ASP A 203 -14.20 -13.93 20.22
N ARG A 204 -14.38 -12.67 20.63
CA ARG A 204 -15.69 -12.01 20.67
C ARG A 204 -15.55 -10.51 20.44
N LEU A 205 -16.39 -9.96 19.56
CA LEU A 205 -16.57 -8.51 19.38
C LEU A 205 -17.71 -8.06 20.30
N ARG A 206 -17.40 -7.45 21.44
CA ARG A 206 -18.43 -6.98 22.38
C ARG A 206 -19.07 -5.68 21.90
N GLU A 207 -18.27 -4.80 21.31
CA GLU A 207 -18.73 -3.52 20.80
C GLU A 207 -17.86 -3.00 19.66
N LEU A 208 -18.53 -2.41 18.66
CA LEU A 208 -17.93 -1.58 17.62
C LEU A 208 -18.47 -0.15 17.78
N ARG A 209 -17.59 0.83 17.99
CA ARG A 209 -18.00 2.24 18.20
C ARG A 209 -17.06 3.20 17.51
N VAL A 210 -17.59 4.23 16.85
CA VAL A 210 -16.78 5.34 16.33
C VAL A 210 -16.25 6.16 17.51
N LEU A 211 -14.93 6.40 17.53
CA LEU A 211 -14.27 7.19 18.59
C LEU A 211 -13.98 8.61 18.11
N SER A 212 -13.50 8.76 16.89
CA SER A 212 -13.18 10.06 16.32
C SER A 212 -13.37 10.11 14.81
N ARG A 213 -13.54 11.33 14.31
CA ARG A 213 -13.61 11.66 12.88
C ARG A 213 -12.51 12.66 12.56
N ASN A 214 -12.00 12.61 11.34
CA ASN A 214 -11.03 13.59 10.85
C ASN A 214 -11.75 14.85 10.32
N SER A 215 -10.98 15.81 9.79
CA SER A 215 -11.51 17.10 9.32
C SER A 215 -12.41 17.00 8.07
N SER A 216 -12.45 15.85 7.38
CA SER A 216 -13.43 15.59 6.31
C SER A 216 -14.72 14.96 6.82
N GLY A 217 -14.82 14.64 8.12
CA GLY A 217 -15.95 13.93 8.71
C GLY A 217 -15.85 12.40 8.57
N ARG A 218 -14.80 11.88 7.94
CA ARG A 218 -14.56 10.44 7.83
C ARG A 218 -14.16 9.86 9.18
N VAL A 219 -14.59 8.63 9.44
CA VAL A 219 -14.24 7.88 10.64
C VAL A 219 -12.74 7.64 10.67
N ALA A 220 -12.07 8.24 11.65
CA ALA A 220 -10.64 8.13 11.85
C ALA A 220 -10.31 6.94 12.75
N ARG A 221 -10.97 6.83 13.90
CA ARG A 221 -10.72 5.78 14.91
C ARG A 221 -11.99 5.07 15.33
N ILE A 222 -11.86 3.76 15.52
CA ILE A 222 -12.94 2.85 15.89
C ILE A 222 -12.50 2.01 17.09
N LYS A 223 -13.36 1.94 18.11
CA LYS A 223 -13.28 0.97 19.19
C LYS A 223 -13.73 -0.40 18.69
N VAL A 224 -12.92 -1.42 18.95
CA VAL A 224 -13.24 -2.83 18.70
C VAL A 224 -13.11 -3.62 20.00
N ASP A 225 -14.05 -3.39 20.94
CA ASP A 225 -13.98 -4.01 22.26
C ASP A 225 -14.04 -5.54 22.16
N GLY A 226 -13.12 -6.21 22.86
CA GLY A 226 -12.92 -7.66 22.81
C GLY A 226 -11.88 -8.12 21.80
N LEU A 227 -11.31 -7.22 21.01
CA LEU A 227 -10.16 -7.50 20.14
C LEU A 227 -8.90 -6.77 20.61
N LYS A 228 -7.75 -7.19 20.07
CA LYS A 228 -6.43 -6.57 20.27
C LYS A 228 -5.75 -6.28 18.92
N PRO A 229 -5.29 -5.03 18.68
CA PRO A 229 -5.60 -3.84 19.50
C PRO A 229 -7.11 -3.58 19.60
N ASP A 230 -7.54 -2.97 20.71
CA ASP A 230 -8.96 -2.65 20.98
C ASP A 230 -9.39 -1.31 20.37
N GLU A 231 -8.50 -0.70 19.60
CA GLU A 231 -8.71 0.48 18.79
C GLU A 231 -8.00 0.31 17.44
N ILE A 232 -8.69 0.67 16.36
CA ILE A 232 -8.21 0.55 14.98
C ILE A 232 -8.61 1.78 14.17
N SER A 233 -8.01 1.98 13.00
CA SER A 233 -8.47 3.03 12.09
C SER A 233 -9.79 2.65 11.41
N GLY A 234 -10.56 3.64 10.95
CA GLY A 234 -11.72 3.39 10.09
C GLY A 234 -11.34 2.68 8.79
N GLN A 235 -10.14 2.96 8.27
CA GLN A 235 -9.60 2.32 7.08
C GLN A 235 -9.26 0.83 7.32
N ASP A 236 -8.77 0.46 8.50
CA ASP A 236 -8.53 -0.94 8.85
C ASP A 236 -9.83 -1.74 8.83
N LEU A 237 -10.91 -1.22 9.42
CA LEU A 237 -12.22 -1.86 9.38
C LEU A 237 -12.70 -2.02 7.92
N ARG A 238 -12.61 -0.96 7.12
CA ARG A 238 -12.99 -0.97 5.71
C ARG A 238 -12.21 -2.02 4.92
N LEU A 239 -10.89 -2.08 5.07
CA LEU A 239 -10.05 -3.05 4.38
C LEU A 239 -10.33 -4.49 4.85
N ALA A 240 -10.53 -4.70 6.16
CA ALA A 240 -10.84 -6.02 6.73
C ALA A 240 -12.15 -6.57 6.16
N VAL A 241 -13.21 -5.76 6.18
CA VAL A 241 -14.52 -6.11 5.61
C VAL A 241 -14.43 -6.28 4.10
N GLY A 242 -13.78 -5.35 3.40
CA GLY A 242 -13.65 -5.36 1.94
C GLY A 242 -12.94 -6.61 1.40
N ARG A 243 -11.84 -7.03 2.04
CA ARG A 243 -11.07 -8.21 1.64
C ARG A 243 -11.73 -9.54 2.00
N THR A 244 -12.56 -9.56 3.05
CA THR A 244 -13.14 -10.81 3.57
C THR A 244 -14.57 -11.04 3.09
N LEU A 245 -15.37 -9.98 3.03
CA LEU A 245 -16.81 -10.02 2.77
C LEU A 245 -17.19 -9.32 1.45
N GLY A 246 -16.35 -8.38 1.02
CA GLY A 246 -16.51 -7.64 -0.22
C GLY A 246 -16.69 -6.13 0.00
N TRP A 247 -16.26 -5.37 -1.01
CA TRP A 247 -16.20 -3.91 -0.99
C TRP A 247 -17.57 -3.22 -1.02
N GLN A 248 -18.66 -3.97 -1.24
CA GLN A 248 -20.02 -3.45 -1.25
C GLN A 248 -20.55 -3.05 0.14
N TYR A 249 -19.98 -3.61 1.22
CA TYR A 249 -20.47 -3.39 2.59
C TYR A 249 -19.96 -2.09 3.20
N ILE A 250 -18.67 -1.81 3.10
CA ILE A 250 -18.07 -0.55 3.59
C ILE A 250 -17.29 0.06 2.44
N LYS A 251 -17.94 0.97 1.70
CA LYS A 251 -17.39 1.54 0.47
C LYS A 251 -16.35 2.63 0.76
N SER A 252 -16.52 3.36 1.84
CA SER A 252 -15.65 4.45 2.31
C SER A 252 -15.59 4.47 3.84
N THR A 253 -14.75 5.33 4.41
CA THR A 253 -14.74 5.66 5.85
C THR A 253 -15.71 6.80 6.21
N ALA A 254 -16.43 7.34 5.22
CA ALA A 254 -17.45 8.35 5.38
C ALA A 254 -18.80 7.66 5.66
N PHE A 255 -18.98 7.21 6.90
CA PHE A 255 -20.21 6.56 7.35
C PHE A 255 -20.60 6.92 8.78
N GLU A 256 -21.88 6.76 9.07
CA GLU A 256 -22.46 6.62 10.41
C GLU A 256 -22.61 5.15 10.78
N LEU A 257 -22.42 4.86 12.06
CA LEU A 257 -22.49 3.51 12.63
C LEU A 257 -23.61 3.44 13.65
N GLY A 258 -24.63 2.63 13.36
CA GLY A 258 -25.66 2.22 14.30
C GLY A 258 -25.50 0.75 14.70
N ARG A 259 -26.08 0.39 15.84
CA ARG A 259 -26.23 -1.01 16.27
C ARG A 259 -27.67 -1.30 16.60
N GLN A 260 -28.18 -2.43 16.10
CA GLN A 260 -29.47 -2.98 16.48
C GLN A 260 -29.27 -4.46 16.80
N SER A 261 -29.38 -4.82 18.08
CA SER A 261 -29.10 -6.17 18.57
C SER A 261 -27.69 -6.63 18.17
N ALA A 262 -27.55 -7.75 17.46
CA ALA A 262 -26.26 -8.29 17.00
C ALA A 262 -25.87 -7.83 15.58
N VAL A 263 -26.50 -6.77 15.06
CA VAL A 263 -26.27 -6.24 13.71
C VAL A 263 -25.74 -4.80 13.78
N TYR A 264 -24.65 -4.55 13.07
CA TYR A 264 -24.10 -3.21 12.84
C TYR A 264 -24.63 -2.68 11.51
N ARG A 265 -25.26 -1.50 11.55
CA ARG A 265 -25.79 -0.81 10.37
C ARG A 265 -24.88 0.36 10.04
N PHE A 266 -24.42 0.39 8.80
CA PHE A 266 -23.60 1.44 8.22
C PHE A 266 -24.45 2.23 7.24
N SER A 267 -24.44 3.55 7.36
CA SER A 267 -25.01 4.47 6.36
C SER A 267 -23.92 5.45 5.98
N GLY A 268 -23.55 5.52 4.70
CA GLY A 268 -22.40 6.31 4.29
C GLY A 268 -22.50 6.85 2.87
N HIS A 269 -21.47 7.60 2.49
CA HIS A 269 -21.36 8.25 1.19
C HIS A 269 -19.97 8.05 0.60
N GLY A 270 -19.83 8.26 -0.70
CA GLY A 270 -18.58 8.06 -1.43
C GLY A 270 -18.11 6.60 -1.49
N SER A 271 -16.98 6.39 -2.17
CA SER A 271 -16.39 5.08 -2.40
C SER A 271 -14.89 5.23 -2.62
N GLY A 272 -14.09 4.64 -1.73
CA GLY A 272 -12.63 4.84 -1.72
C GLY A 272 -12.13 5.68 -0.56
N HIS A 273 -10.83 5.99 -0.62
CA HIS A 273 -10.13 6.75 0.42
C HIS A 273 -10.46 8.26 0.40
N GLY A 274 -10.83 8.83 -0.76
CA GLY A 274 -11.22 10.23 -0.88
C GLY A 274 -10.06 11.22 -1.07
N VAL A 275 -8.82 10.75 -1.19
CA VAL A 275 -7.63 11.57 -1.42
C VAL A 275 -7.45 11.81 -2.93
N GLY A 276 -7.18 13.06 -3.31
CA GLY A 276 -6.91 13.47 -4.69
C GLY A 276 -8.14 13.46 -5.59
N LEU A 277 -8.01 12.94 -6.82
CA LEU A 277 -9.04 13.02 -7.84
C LEU A 277 -10.27 12.15 -7.51
N CYS A 278 -11.45 12.76 -7.55
CA CYS A 278 -12.74 12.06 -7.46
C CYS A 278 -13.20 11.66 -8.87
N VAL A 279 -13.27 10.35 -9.17
CA VAL A 279 -13.61 9.87 -10.52
C VAL A 279 -15.02 10.30 -10.93
N ILE A 280 -16.01 10.16 -10.06
CA ILE A 280 -17.37 10.64 -10.33
C ILE A 280 -17.40 12.16 -10.50
N GLY A 281 -16.74 12.91 -9.62
CA GLY A 281 -16.68 14.37 -9.73
C GLY A 281 -16.02 14.83 -11.03
N SER A 282 -14.94 14.17 -11.47
CA SER A 282 -14.32 14.43 -12.77
C SER A 282 -15.26 14.17 -13.94
N THR A 283 -16.11 13.14 -13.83
CA THR A 283 -17.11 12.79 -14.84
C THR A 283 -18.18 13.87 -14.94
N HIS A 284 -18.72 14.34 -13.81
CA HIS A 284 -19.71 15.42 -13.79
C HIS A 284 -19.13 16.74 -14.30
N LEU A 285 -17.88 17.06 -13.96
CA LEU A 285 -17.20 18.24 -14.50
C LEU A 285 -17.05 18.18 -16.03
N ALA A 286 -16.66 17.01 -16.57
CA ALA A 286 -16.59 16.81 -18.01
C ALA A 286 -17.98 16.87 -18.67
N VAL A 287 -19.03 16.38 -18.00
CA VAL A 287 -20.42 16.54 -18.45
C VAL A 287 -20.80 18.02 -18.55
N ASN A 288 -20.31 18.84 -17.62
CA ASN A 288 -20.48 20.28 -17.57
C ASN A 288 -19.45 21.06 -18.43
N GLY A 289 -18.76 20.38 -19.35
CA GLY A 289 -17.90 21.01 -20.36
C GLY A 289 -16.51 21.43 -19.86
N LYS A 290 -16.08 20.99 -18.67
CA LYS A 290 -14.70 21.22 -18.20
C LYS A 290 -13.72 20.37 -19.01
N SER A 291 -12.57 20.95 -19.35
CA SER A 291 -11.46 20.25 -19.98
C SER A 291 -10.69 19.38 -18.97
N ALA A 292 -9.83 18.49 -19.46
CA ALA A 292 -8.98 17.66 -18.61
C ALA A 292 -8.09 18.51 -17.69
N GLU A 293 -7.53 19.60 -18.21
CA GLU A 293 -6.68 20.53 -17.45
C GLU A 293 -7.46 21.21 -16.33
N ALA A 294 -8.70 21.64 -16.59
CA ALA A 294 -9.55 22.26 -15.59
C ALA A 294 -9.95 21.26 -14.48
N ILE A 295 -10.20 20.00 -14.85
CA ILE A 295 -10.47 18.92 -13.88
C ILE A 295 -9.23 18.67 -13.01
N LEU A 296 -8.06 18.52 -13.62
CA LEU A 296 -6.80 18.29 -12.92
C LEU A 296 -6.43 19.45 -11.99
N ALA A 297 -6.60 20.70 -12.45
CA ALA A 297 -6.34 21.88 -11.63
C ALA A 297 -7.26 21.98 -10.40
N LYS A 298 -8.50 21.46 -10.48
CA LYS A 298 -9.41 21.38 -9.33
C LYS A 298 -8.91 20.38 -8.28
N TYR A 299 -8.52 19.17 -8.71
CA TYR A 299 -8.17 18.08 -7.79
C TYR A 299 -6.71 18.09 -7.33
N PHE A 300 -5.81 18.70 -8.10
CA PHE A 300 -4.38 18.79 -7.81
C PHE A 300 -3.88 20.23 -7.94
N PRO A 301 -4.33 21.15 -7.07
CA PRO A 301 -3.98 22.56 -7.17
C PRO A 301 -2.47 22.75 -7.05
N GLY A 302 -1.91 23.56 -7.94
CA GLY A 302 -0.47 23.87 -7.96
C GLY A 302 0.39 22.88 -8.74
N LEU A 303 -0.15 21.74 -9.19
CA LEU A 303 0.56 20.89 -10.14
C LEU A 303 0.42 21.40 -11.57
N THR A 304 1.43 21.11 -12.39
CA THR A 304 1.43 21.43 -13.82
C THR A 304 1.46 20.15 -14.64
N ILE A 305 0.85 20.19 -15.82
CA ILE A 305 0.94 19.06 -16.77
C ILE A 305 2.25 19.21 -17.54
N GLY A 306 3.15 18.25 -17.35
CA GLY A 306 4.40 18.14 -18.08
C GLY A 306 4.39 16.95 -19.04
N ALA A 307 5.33 16.94 -19.98
CA ALA A 307 5.61 15.78 -20.82
C ALA A 307 6.81 15.00 -20.26
N LEU A 308 6.77 13.67 -20.34
CA LEU A 308 7.94 12.84 -20.13
C LEU A 308 9.00 13.21 -21.19
N GLY A 309 10.07 13.91 -20.77
CA GLY A 309 11.15 14.28 -21.67
C GLY A 309 11.89 13.05 -22.22
N SER A 310 12.43 13.15 -23.44
CA SER A 310 13.32 12.15 -24.06
C SER A 310 14.67 11.96 -23.35
N ARG A 311 14.85 12.61 -22.19
CA ARG A 311 15.91 12.34 -21.22
C ARG A 311 15.29 12.10 -19.85
N GLY A 312 15.18 10.82 -19.48
CA GLY A 312 15.35 10.38 -18.10
C GLY A 312 14.11 10.38 -17.20
N VAL A 313 13.19 9.43 -17.40
CA VAL A 313 12.52 8.73 -16.29
C VAL A 313 12.69 7.23 -16.49
N LEU A 314 13.96 6.79 -16.57
CA LEU A 314 14.43 5.42 -16.30
C LEU A 314 15.97 5.42 -16.08
N ALA A 315 16.53 6.49 -15.51
CA ALA A 315 17.90 6.43 -14.98
C ALA A 315 17.80 6.17 -13.48
N ARG A 316 18.07 4.93 -13.07
CA ARG A 316 18.43 4.63 -11.69
C ARG A 316 19.53 5.60 -11.27
N PRO A 317 19.40 6.35 -10.16
CA PRO A 317 20.60 6.61 -9.37
C PRO A 317 21.07 5.21 -8.93
N GLU A 318 22.15 4.71 -9.51
CA GLU A 318 22.99 3.79 -8.74
C GLU A 318 23.35 4.59 -7.47
N PRO A 319 23.13 4.05 -6.25
CA PRO A 319 23.64 4.72 -5.07
C PRO A 319 25.12 5.00 -5.32
N PRO A 320 25.63 6.19 -4.95
CA PRO A 320 27.03 6.49 -5.19
C PRO A 320 27.86 5.32 -4.66
N ARG A 321 28.60 4.66 -5.56
CA ARG A 321 29.68 3.78 -5.15
C ARG A 321 30.65 4.69 -4.43
N VAL A 322 30.50 4.78 -3.11
CA VAL A 322 31.57 5.23 -2.25
C VAL A 322 32.70 4.26 -2.52
N ALA A 323 33.71 4.73 -3.26
CA ALA A 323 34.92 3.97 -3.45
C ALA A 323 35.36 3.51 -2.07
N ALA A 324 35.55 2.20 -1.90
CA ALA A 324 36.10 1.65 -0.69
C ALA A 324 37.38 2.43 -0.39
N ALA A 325 37.38 3.20 0.70
CA ALA A 325 38.58 3.83 1.18
C ALA A 325 39.63 2.73 1.37
N PRO A 326 40.89 2.93 0.93
CA PRO A 326 41.93 1.95 1.17
C PRO A 326 42.04 1.74 2.67
N ALA A 327 41.99 0.49 3.10
CA ALA A 327 42.12 0.10 4.48
C ALA A 327 43.41 0.70 5.06
N PRO A 328 43.36 1.44 6.18
CA PRO A 328 44.59 1.84 6.85
C PRO A 328 45.24 0.57 7.41
N ALA A 329 46.48 0.35 6.99
CA ALA A 329 47.33 -0.68 7.54
C ALA A 329 47.67 -0.35 8.99
N GLY A 330 47.46 -1.33 9.86
CA GLY A 330 48.19 -1.46 11.13
C GLY A 330 47.91 -0.42 12.20
N ALA A 331 46.93 -0.70 13.06
CA ALA A 331 47.05 -0.40 14.50
C ALA A 331 46.19 -1.39 15.28
N ALA A 332 46.80 -2.03 16.28
CA ALA A 332 46.20 -3.07 17.08
C ALA A 332 45.26 -2.51 18.16
N LEU A 333 44.13 -3.22 18.34
CA LEU A 333 43.40 -3.48 19.58
C LEU A 333 43.09 -2.29 20.52
N ASP A 334 41.99 -1.62 20.22
CA ASP A 334 40.81 -1.60 21.09
C ASP A 334 39.58 -1.45 20.18
N ALA A 335 38.86 -2.54 19.91
CA ALA A 335 37.77 -2.50 18.94
C ALA A 335 36.53 -1.88 19.60
N SER A 336 36.50 -0.55 19.68
CA SER A 336 35.28 0.20 19.98
C SER A 336 34.22 -0.22 18.98
N ARG A 337 33.28 -1.07 19.41
CA ARG A 337 32.16 -1.52 18.58
C ARG A 337 31.26 -0.33 18.32
N GLU A 338 31.13 0.05 17.06
CA GLU A 338 30.42 1.25 16.68
C GLU A 338 28.93 0.93 16.49
N THR A 339 28.05 1.66 17.18
CA THR A 339 26.61 1.62 16.92
C THR A 339 26.20 2.95 16.32
N VAL A 340 25.83 2.93 15.05
CA VAL A 340 25.37 4.09 14.30
C VAL A 340 23.85 4.07 14.30
N VAL A 341 23.22 5.11 14.85
CA VAL A 341 21.77 5.27 14.80
C VAL A 341 21.45 6.45 13.89
N TRP A 342 20.73 6.16 12.81
CA TRP A 342 20.18 7.16 11.91
C TRP A 342 18.72 7.40 12.28
N LEU A 343 18.41 8.65 12.64
CA LEU A 343 17.07 9.13 12.96
C LEU A 343 16.74 10.35 12.09
N PRO A 344 15.45 10.62 11.85
CA PRO A 344 14.98 11.91 11.33
C PRO A 344 15.47 13.09 12.18
N ASP A 345 15.60 14.26 11.56
CA ASP A 345 16.19 15.45 12.20
C ASP A 345 15.43 15.92 13.45
N GLU A 346 14.11 15.75 13.45
CA GLU A 346 13.24 16.06 14.59
C GLU A 346 13.35 15.07 15.76
N GLU A 347 13.92 13.89 15.54
CA GLU A 347 14.03 12.80 16.52
C GLU A 347 15.48 12.60 17.02
N GLN A 348 16.43 13.45 16.64
CA GLN A 348 17.86 13.26 16.96
C GLN A 348 18.15 13.18 18.47
N GLY A 349 17.29 13.76 19.31
CA GLY A 349 17.40 13.65 20.78
C GLY A 349 17.26 12.22 21.33
N GLU A 350 16.70 11.30 20.56
CA GLU A 350 16.48 9.90 20.95
C GLU A 350 17.65 8.98 20.56
N ARG A 351 18.63 9.50 19.81
CA ARG A 351 19.73 8.74 19.21
C ARG A 351 20.50 7.92 20.23
N ASP A 352 20.87 8.54 21.35
CA ASP A 352 21.65 7.88 22.39
C ASP A 352 20.84 6.81 23.14
N ALA A 353 19.54 7.04 23.35
CA ALA A 353 18.67 6.08 24.01
C ALA A 353 18.52 4.81 23.15
N ILE A 354 18.22 4.98 21.86
CA ILE A 354 18.11 3.87 20.90
C ILE A 354 19.45 3.16 20.73
N GLY A 355 20.55 3.93 20.66
CA GLY A 355 21.90 3.38 20.56
C GLY A 355 22.28 2.52 21.76
N ARG A 356 21.90 2.93 22.99
CA ARG A 356 22.09 2.12 24.20
C ARG A 356 21.28 0.83 24.17
N VAL A 357 19.99 0.90 23.82
CA VAL A 357 19.11 -0.28 23.73
C VAL A 357 19.65 -1.28 22.70
N ALA A 358 19.99 -0.80 21.49
CA ALA A 358 20.50 -1.65 20.41
C ALA A 358 21.86 -2.28 20.76
N SER A 359 22.77 -1.52 21.37
CA SER A 359 24.09 -2.03 21.76
C SER A 359 24.01 -3.06 22.89
N ALA A 360 23.18 -2.80 23.90
CA ALA A 360 22.95 -3.73 25.01
C ALA A 360 22.33 -5.04 24.51
N ALA A 361 21.29 -4.95 23.67
CA ALA A 361 20.65 -6.10 23.06
C ALA A 361 21.62 -6.89 22.17
N ARG A 362 22.45 -6.22 21.35
CA ARG A 362 23.46 -6.88 20.51
C ARG A 362 24.42 -7.71 21.35
N ASP A 363 25.00 -7.12 22.39
CA ASP A 363 26.02 -7.78 23.21
C ASP A 363 25.43 -8.92 24.05
N GLU A 364 24.21 -8.76 24.55
CA GLU A 364 23.46 -9.82 25.22
C GLU A 364 23.16 -10.99 24.26
N LEU A 365 22.55 -10.72 23.11
CA LEU A 365 22.16 -11.74 22.13
C LEU A 365 23.39 -12.46 21.56
N ALA A 366 24.49 -11.76 21.31
CA ALA A 366 25.74 -12.35 20.83
C ALA A 366 26.29 -13.37 21.84
N ARG A 367 26.26 -13.05 23.15
CA ARG A 367 26.63 -13.99 24.21
C ARG A 367 25.69 -15.19 24.25
N THR A 368 24.38 -14.95 24.22
CA THR A 368 23.35 -16.00 24.27
C THR A 368 23.45 -16.97 23.08
N LEU A 369 23.68 -16.45 21.89
CA LEU A 369 23.83 -17.24 20.67
C LEU A 369 25.22 -17.89 20.56
N GLY A 370 26.23 -17.39 21.26
CA GLY A 370 27.62 -17.81 21.14
C GLY A 370 28.20 -17.47 19.76
N VAL A 371 27.91 -16.27 19.26
CA VAL A 371 28.41 -15.74 17.99
C VAL A 371 29.08 -14.39 18.23
N PRO A 372 30.13 -14.03 17.48
CA PRO A 372 30.77 -12.73 17.65
C PRO A 372 29.79 -11.61 17.28
N PRO A 373 29.66 -10.53 18.08
CA PRO A 373 28.86 -9.37 17.70
C PRO A 373 29.51 -8.65 16.51
N PRO A 374 28.72 -8.01 15.63
CA PRO A 374 29.25 -7.24 14.52
C PRO A 374 30.08 -6.05 15.01
N ALA A 375 31.16 -5.73 14.29
CA ALA A 375 32.05 -4.60 14.61
C ALA A 375 31.34 -3.23 14.46
N ARG A 376 30.37 -3.16 13.54
CA ARG A 376 29.49 -2.01 13.33
C ARG A 376 28.04 -2.48 13.29
N LEU A 377 27.16 -1.80 14.01
CA LEU A 377 25.71 -1.97 13.97
C LEU A 377 25.07 -0.68 13.49
N THR A 378 24.32 -0.73 12.40
CA THR A 378 23.52 0.41 11.93
C THR A 378 22.04 0.17 12.23
N VAL A 379 21.41 1.12 12.94
CA VAL A 379 19.96 1.17 13.14
C VAL A 379 19.43 2.39 12.43
N ARG A 380 18.55 2.19 11.46
CA ARG A 380 17.91 3.23 10.66
C ARG A 380 16.43 3.27 10.98
N VAL A 381 15.98 4.36 11.59
CA VAL A 381 14.55 4.64 11.78
C VAL A 381 14.11 5.56 10.65
N HIS A 382 13.12 5.13 9.88
CA HIS A 382 12.61 5.91 8.76
C HIS A 382 11.65 7.02 9.23
N PRO A 383 11.65 8.21 8.59
CA PRO A 383 10.79 9.33 8.98
C PRO A 383 9.30 9.04 8.81
N THR A 384 8.94 8.28 7.78
CA THR A 384 7.54 7.92 7.49
C THR A 384 7.39 6.43 7.18
N THR A 385 6.18 5.91 7.34
CA THR A 385 5.84 4.53 6.96
C THR A 385 6.09 4.31 5.46
N ASP A 386 5.77 5.29 4.63
CA ASP A 386 6.01 5.22 3.19
C ASP A 386 7.51 5.22 2.85
N ASP A 387 8.33 5.98 3.58
CA ASP A 387 9.78 5.95 3.40
C ASP A 387 10.37 4.59 3.75
N TYR A 388 9.89 3.99 4.83
CA TYR A 388 10.22 2.63 5.20
C TYR A 388 9.77 1.62 4.12
N GLU A 389 8.53 1.68 3.64
CA GLU A 389 8.05 0.76 2.59
C GLU A 389 8.87 0.89 1.30
N ARG A 390 9.22 2.11 0.90
CA ARG A 390 10.05 2.37 -0.30
C ARG A 390 11.47 1.87 -0.13
N ALA A 391 12.10 2.14 1.01
CA ALA A 391 13.48 1.76 1.27
C ALA A 391 13.64 0.24 1.44
N THR A 392 12.62 -0.42 2.01
CA THR A 392 12.72 -1.83 2.42
C THR A 392 11.96 -2.81 1.53
N GLY A 393 10.97 -2.34 0.77
CA GLY A 393 10.05 -3.19 0.03
C GLY A 393 9.16 -4.07 0.92
N GLN A 394 9.12 -3.78 2.24
CA GLN A 394 8.22 -4.42 3.19
C GLN A 394 6.88 -3.66 3.27
N PRO A 395 5.77 -4.35 3.57
CA PRO A 395 4.48 -3.69 3.78
C PRO A 395 4.45 -2.93 5.11
N TRP A 396 3.59 -1.92 5.24
CA TRP A 396 3.43 -1.04 6.41
C TRP A 396 3.15 -1.75 7.74
N PHE A 397 2.67 -2.99 7.65
CA PHE A 397 2.40 -3.83 8.81
C PHE A 397 3.60 -4.69 9.24
N ALA A 398 4.63 -4.79 8.41
CA ALA A 398 5.94 -5.26 8.84
C ALA A 398 6.64 -4.09 9.54
N SER A 399 7.03 -4.31 10.79
CA SER A 399 7.60 -3.25 11.61
C SER A 399 9.08 -2.97 11.31
N ASP A 400 9.73 -3.85 10.54
CA ASP A 400 11.18 -3.90 10.41
C ASP A 400 11.69 -4.80 9.25
N ALA A 401 12.94 -4.54 8.83
CA ALA A 401 13.72 -5.34 7.87
C ALA A 401 15.23 -5.28 8.16
N VAL A 402 15.97 -6.31 7.73
CA VAL A 402 17.44 -6.25 7.60
C VAL A 402 17.81 -6.13 6.12
N ILE A 403 18.60 -5.11 5.77
CA ILE A 403 19.10 -4.87 4.41
C ILE A 403 20.60 -4.58 4.51
N ASP A 404 21.40 -5.37 3.82
CA ASP A 404 22.87 -5.24 3.81
C ASP A 404 23.51 -5.17 5.21
N GLY A 405 22.88 -5.83 6.20
CA GLY A 405 23.32 -5.85 7.60
C GLY A 405 22.89 -4.63 8.43
N GLU A 406 22.15 -3.68 7.85
CA GLU A 406 21.52 -2.57 8.57
C GLU A 406 20.11 -2.96 9.03
N LEU A 407 19.73 -2.50 10.23
CA LEU A 407 18.38 -2.66 10.76
C LEU A 407 17.53 -1.47 10.30
N HIS A 408 16.52 -1.72 9.48
CA HIS A 408 15.57 -0.72 9.02
C HIS A 408 14.26 -0.84 9.80
N LEU A 409 13.82 0.25 10.40
CA LEU A 409 12.68 0.30 11.31
C LEU A 409 11.63 1.30 10.82
N LEU A 410 10.35 1.00 11.05
CA LEU A 410 9.26 1.98 10.93
C LEU A 410 9.53 3.24 11.78
N PRO A 411 8.80 4.35 11.55
CA PRO A 411 8.93 5.55 12.36
C PRO A 411 8.84 5.28 13.85
N LEU A 412 9.67 5.97 14.64
CA LEU A 412 9.80 5.73 16.08
C LEU A 412 8.45 5.91 16.79
N ALA A 413 7.69 6.93 16.40
CA ALA A 413 6.34 7.17 16.90
C ALA A 413 5.41 5.96 16.68
N VAL A 414 5.45 5.33 15.50
CA VAL A 414 4.63 4.15 15.16
C VAL A 414 5.03 2.94 16.01
N LEU A 415 6.33 2.71 16.19
CA LEU A 415 6.84 1.59 16.99
C LEU A 415 6.53 1.76 18.49
N ARG A 416 6.55 3.01 18.99
CA ARG A 416 6.19 3.36 20.37
C ARG A 416 4.70 3.26 20.62
N GLU A 417 3.86 3.79 19.72
CA GLU A 417 2.40 3.67 19.83
C GLU A 417 1.97 2.20 19.86
N ARG A 418 2.64 1.34 19.07
CA ARG A 418 2.41 -0.10 19.07
C ARG A 418 3.02 -0.83 20.27
N GLY A 419 3.90 -0.20 21.04
CA GLY A 419 4.63 -0.81 22.15
C GLY A 419 5.56 -1.95 21.73
N VAL A 420 6.18 -1.85 20.54
CA VAL A 420 6.98 -2.94 19.94
C VAL A 420 8.43 -2.57 19.65
N LEU A 421 8.88 -1.34 19.90
CA LEU A 421 10.22 -0.86 19.56
C LEU A 421 11.34 -1.82 20.00
N ASP A 422 11.45 -2.09 21.29
CA ASP A 422 12.53 -2.90 21.87
C ASP A 422 12.51 -4.33 21.32
N ARG A 423 11.32 -4.93 21.24
CA ARG A 423 11.17 -6.30 20.71
C ARG A 423 11.54 -6.37 19.23
N THR A 424 11.22 -5.32 18.46
CA THR A 424 11.53 -5.24 17.03
C THR A 424 13.05 -5.12 16.82
N ILE A 425 13.73 -4.27 17.59
CA ILE A 425 15.20 -4.16 17.56
C ILE A 425 15.84 -5.52 17.88
N ARG A 426 15.40 -6.19 18.96
CA ARG A 426 15.92 -7.51 19.35
C ARG A 426 15.67 -8.58 18.29
N HIS A 427 14.46 -8.62 17.70
CA HIS A 427 14.11 -9.58 16.64
C HIS A 427 15.05 -9.46 15.44
N GLN A 428 15.30 -8.24 14.98
CA GLN A 428 16.20 -8.02 13.84
C GLN A 428 17.67 -8.26 14.18
N LEU A 429 18.10 -7.95 15.41
CA LEU A 429 19.45 -8.29 15.85
C LEU A 429 19.71 -9.80 15.82
N VAL A 430 18.72 -10.64 16.15
CA VAL A 430 18.88 -12.10 16.01
C VAL A 430 19.07 -12.48 14.55
N HIS A 431 18.29 -11.91 13.62
CA HIS A 431 18.51 -12.16 12.18
C HIS A 431 19.92 -11.75 11.75
N ALA A 432 20.39 -10.55 12.14
CA ALA A 432 21.73 -10.08 11.81
C ALA A 432 22.85 -10.95 12.41
N LEU A 433 22.71 -11.36 13.69
CA LEU A 433 23.71 -12.17 14.40
C LEU A 433 23.74 -13.63 13.91
N THR A 434 22.62 -14.14 13.43
CA THR A 434 22.50 -15.53 12.96
C THR A 434 22.63 -15.67 11.45
N ASP A 435 22.74 -14.59 10.68
CA ASP A 435 22.77 -14.62 9.22
C ASP A 435 23.84 -15.59 8.68
N GLY A 436 25.07 -15.51 9.20
CA GLY A 436 26.17 -16.40 8.80
C GLY A 436 25.92 -17.90 9.06
N VAL A 437 24.94 -18.25 9.89
CA VAL A 437 24.59 -19.64 10.24
C VAL A 437 23.25 -20.06 9.63
N LEU A 438 22.23 -19.20 9.69
CA LEU A 438 20.86 -19.53 9.36
C LEU A 438 20.37 -18.96 8.02
N ALA A 439 21.15 -18.12 7.30
CA ALA A 439 20.70 -17.48 6.06
C ALA A 439 20.07 -18.44 5.04
N ARG A 440 20.61 -19.66 4.91
CA ARG A 440 20.14 -20.69 3.98
C ARG A 440 19.10 -21.65 4.56
N ARG A 441 18.72 -21.48 5.83
CA ARG A 441 17.69 -22.30 6.48
C ARG A 441 16.29 -21.81 6.07
N PRO A 442 15.26 -22.69 6.16
CA PRO A 442 13.88 -22.29 5.90
C PRO A 442 13.49 -21.06 6.72
N ALA A 443 12.57 -20.25 6.19
CA ALA A 443 12.14 -19.02 6.85
C ALA A 443 11.55 -19.30 8.24
N TRP A 444 10.92 -20.46 8.45
CA TRP A 444 10.38 -20.81 9.77
C TRP A 444 11.48 -21.03 10.82
N VAL A 445 12.67 -21.50 10.41
CA VAL A 445 13.81 -21.63 11.32
C VAL A 445 14.35 -20.26 11.68
N ARG A 446 14.55 -19.39 10.68
CA ARG A 446 15.06 -18.03 10.87
C ARG A 446 14.12 -17.19 11.73
N GLU A 447 12.84 -17.12 11.37
CA GLU A 447 11.83 -16.39 12.16
C GLU A 447 11.59 -17.04 13.52
N GLY A 448 11.60 -18.38 13.60
CA GLY A 448 11.46 -19.09 14.86
C GLY A 448 12.59 -18.78 15.84
N ALA A 449 13.84 -18.75 15.36
CA ALA A 449 15.01 -18.33 16.12
C ALA A 449 14.90 -16.87 16.57
N ALA A 450 14.57 -15.97 15.64
CA ALA A 450 14.41 -14.54 15.92
C ALA A 450 13.38 -14.30 17.04
N ILE A 451 12.20 -14.91 16.94
CA ILE A 451 11.15 -14.74 17.95
C ILE A 451 11.54 -15.40 19.28
N HIS A 452 12.22 -16.55 19.26
CA HIS A 452 12.65 -17.26 20.46
C HIS A 452 13.69 -16.47 21.25
N PHE A 453 14.77 -16.01 20.61
CA PHE A 453 15.87 -15.34 21.27
C PHE A 453 15.60 -13.86 21.55
N ALA A 454 14.71 -13.20 20.79
CA ALA A 454 14.36 -11.81 21.03
C ALA A 454 13.41 -11.60 22.23
N ASP A 455 12.68 -12.62 22.67
CA ASP A 455 11.83 -12.56 23.87
C ASP A 455 12.73 -12.53 25.12
N GLU A 456 12.90 -11.35 25.73
CA GLU A 456 13.69 -11.13 26.97
C GLU A 456 13.36 -12.10 28.10
N ASN A 457 12.14 -12.64 28.09
CA ASN A 457 11.68 -13.54 29.11
C ASN A 457 11.94 -15.01 28.80
N ALA A 458 12.52 -15.40 27.66
CA ALA A 458 12.78 -16.82 27.38
C ALA A 458 13.78 -17.41 28.39
N VAL A 459 14.83 -16.66 28.72
CA VAL A 459 15.87 -17.05 29.69
C VAL A 459 15.37 -16.96 31.15
N VAL A 460 14.50 -15.98 31.45
CA VAL A 460 13.92 -15.81 32.81
C VAL A 460 12.74 -16.77 33.07
N ARG A 461 11.95 -17.13 32.05
CA ARG A 461 10.79 -18.03 32.19
C ARG A 461 11.17 -19.50 32.35
N GLU A 462 12.31 -19.92 31.80
CA GLU A 462 12.91 -21.24 32.12
C GLU A 462 13.26 -21.35 33.61
N ALA A 463 13.50 -20.23 34.29
CA ALA A 463 13.82 -20.18 35.72
C ALA A 463 12.62 -19.90 36.65
N VAL A 464 11.51 -19.29 36.18
CA VAL A 464 10.44 -18.74 37.05
C VAL A 464 9.01 -19.30 36.81
N GLY A 465 8.78 -20.13 35.78
CA GLY A 465 7.47 -20.78 35.56
C GLY A 465 6.40 -19.90 34.89
N PRO A 466 5.22 -20.47 34.52
CA PRO A 466 4.50 -20.10 33.29
C PRO A 466 3.43 -18.98 33.41
N GLN A 467 3.65 -17.92 34.18
CA GLN A 467 2.60 -16.91 34.45
C GLN A 467 2.66 -15.59 33.65
N ALA A 468 3.56 -15.43 32.68
CA ALA A 468 3.58 -14.26 31.78
C ALA A 468 2.88 -14.55 30.43
N PRO A 469 2.03 -13.64 29.90
CA PRO A 469 1.37 -13.84 28.61
C PRO A 469 2.40 -13.94 27.46
N GLN A 470 2.35 -15.06 26.72
CA GLN A 470 3.27 -15.34 25.62
C GLN A 470 2.94 -14.47 24.40
N PRO A 471 3.94 -13.80 23.79
CA PRO A 471 3.78 -13.28 22.44
C PRO A 471 3.61 -14.49 21.51
N PHE A 472 2.45 -14.58 20.87
CA PHE A 472 2.04 -15.71 20.03
C PHE A 472 1.73 -17.00 20.83
N PRO A 473 0.48 -17.18 21.32
CA PRO A 473 0.11 -18.37 22.07
C PRO A 473 0.27 -19.65 21.22
N THR A 474 0.93 -20.65 21.79
CA THR A 474 1.23 -21.94 21.17
C THR A 474 -0.02 -22.80 21.04
N ARG A 475 -0.14 -23.59 19.96
CA ARG A 475 -1.18 -24.61 19.80
C ARG A 475 -0.50 -25.97 19.60
N PRO A 476 -0.47 -26.84 20.62
CA PRO A 476 0.24 -28.11 20.55
C PRO A 476 -0.12 -28.90 19.30
N GLY A 477 0.90 -29.29 18.53
CA GLY A 477 0.74 -30.11 17.33
C GLY A 477 0.55 -29.34 16.02
N ALA A 478 0.72 -28.02 16.02
CA ALA A 478 0.68 -27.23 14.79
C ALA A 478 1.86 -27.56 13.85
N LEU A 479 1.55 -27.72 12.56
CA LEU A 479 2.55 -27.88 11.50
C LEU A 479 3.42 -26.62 11.38
N CYS A 480 4.69 -26.81 11.05
CA CYS A 480 5.59 -25.68 10.77
C CYS A 480 5.06 -24.89 9.57
N PRO A 481 5.10 -23.56 9.64
CA PRO A 481 4.61 -22.73 8.55
C PRO A 481 5.50 -22.94 7.32
N LYS A 482 4.89 -22.94 6.15
CA LYS A 482 5.64 -22.90 4.89
C LYS A 482 6.33 -21.55 4.79
N ASP A 483 7.47 -21.52 4.12
CA ASP A 483 8.22 -20.28 3.91
C ASP A 483 7.37 -19.16 3.27
N GLN A 484 6.41 -19.51 2.41
CA GLN A 484 5.51 -18.54 1.79
C GLN A 484 4.59 -17.85 2.81
N GLU A 485 4.19 -18.53 3.88
CA GLU A 485 3.31 -17.95 4.91
C GLU A 485 4.04 -16.90 5.76
N LEU A 486 5.38 -17.00 5.84
CA LEU A 486 6.25 -16.06 6.55
C LEU A 486 6.75 -14.95 5.63
N ARG A 487 7.15 -15.30 4.39
CA ARG A 487 7.71 -14.35 3.42
C ARG A 487 6.66 -13.57 2.64
N ARG A 488 5.42 -14.07 2.55
CA ARG A 488 4.33 -13.48 1.76
C ARG A 488 2.99 -13.60 2.50
N PRO A 489 2.89 -13.02 3.70
CA PRO A 489 1.66 -13.11 4.49
C PRO A 489 0.52 -12.36 3.80
N VAL A 490 -0.65 -13.01 3.74
CA VAL A 490 -1.86 -12.43 3.14
C VAL A 490 -2.55 -11.39 4.04
N SER A 491 -2.17 -11.34 5.32
CA SER A 491 -2.64 -10.37 6.30
C SER A 491 -1.73 -10.36 7.54
N ILE A 492 -1.91 -9.37 8.41
CA ILE A 492 -1.24 -9.30 9.72
C ILE A 492 -1.53 -10.55 10.55
N GLY A 493 -2.74 -11.10 10.42
CA GLY A 493 -3.18 -12.30 11.10
C GLY A 493 -2.49 -13.55 10.60
N ALA A 494 -2.38 -13.68 9.28
CA ALA A 494 -1.65 -14.76 8.65
C ALA A 494 -0.17 -14.72 9.06
N LEU A 495 0.45 -13.53 9.05
CA LEU A 495 1.84 -13.35 9.49
C LEU A 495 1.99 -13.71 10.97
N SER A 496 1.12 -13.19 11.84
CA SER A 496 1.15 -13.48 13.27
C SER A 496 0.93 -14.96 13.56
N SER A 497 0.09 -15.66 12.80
CA SER A 497 -0.13 -17.10 12.96
C SER A 497 1.08 -17.90 12.47
N ALA A 498 1.68 -17.51 11.35
CA ALA A 498 2.89 -18.12 10.84
C ALA A 498 4.05 -17.94 11.83
N TYR A 499 4.24 -16.74 12.38
CA TYR A 499 5.23 -16.44 13.43
C TYR A 499 5.04 -17.31 14.67
N ALA A 500 3.80 -17.50 15.13
CA ALA A 500 3.49 -18.40 16.25
C ALA A 500 3.97 -19.83 16.01
N ARG A 501 3.64 -20.37 14.84
CA ARG A 501 4.00 -21.76 14.47
C ARG A 501 5.50 -21.92 14.19
N ALA A 502 6.14 -20.89 13.61
CA ALA A 502 7.59 -20.88 13.38
C ALA A 502 8.34 -21.02 14.70
N ARG A 503 7.98 -20.19 15.70
CA ARG A 503 8.55 -20.27 17.05
C ARG A 503 8.30 -21.63 17.70
N GLU A 504 7.07 -22.16 17.63
CA GLU A 504 6.74 -23.46 18.22
C GLU A 504 7.56 -24.60 17.61
N CYS A 505 7.73 -24.60 16.29
CA CYS A 505 8.57 -25.57 15.62
C CYS A 505 10.04 -25.47 16.02
N PHE A 506 10.55 -24.25 16.15
CA PHE A 506 11.92 -24.01 16.55
C PHE A 506 12.17 -24.49 17.98
N VAL A 507 11.30 -24.10 18.93
CA VAL A 507 11.37 -24.56 20.33
C VAL A 507 11.25 -26.08 20.43
N ARG A 508 10.37 -26.71 19.65
CA ARG A 508 10.24 -28.17 19.61
C ARG A 508 11.52 -28.85 19.11
N ALA A 509 12.22 -28.25 18.16
CA ALA A 509 13.50 -28.76 17.69
C ALA A 509 14.57 -28.69 18.79
N LEU A 510 14.63 -27.59 19.55
CA LEU A 510 15.54 -27.45 20.70
C LEU A 510 15.21 -28.45 21.81
N ALA A 511 13.93 -28.62 22.14
CA ALA A 511 13.47 -29.58 23.15
C ALA A 511 13.78 -31.04 22.79
N ALA A 512 13.92 -31.36 21.50
CA ALA A 512 14.38 -32.65 21.01
C ALA A 512 15.92 -32.81 21.05
N GLY A 513 16.64 -31.87 21.68
CA GLY A 513 18.09 -31.90 21.84
C GLY A 513 18.89 -31.37 20.65
N LYS A 514 18.25 -30.76 19.64
CA LYS A 514 18.99 -30.15 18.53
C LYS A 514 19.64 -28.84 18.98
N ASN A 515 20.89 -28.62 18.57
CA ASN A 515 21.49 -27.29 18.65
C ASN A 515 20.75 -26.35 17.70
N TRP A 516 20.56 -25.08 18.09
CA TRP A 516 19.87 -24.09 17.26
C TRP A 516 20.50 -23.91 15.86
N ARG A 517 21.82 -24.15 15.75
CA ARG A 517 22.58 -24.10 14.48
C ARG A 517 22.21 -25.23 13.51
N ASP A 518 21.68 -26.32 14.04
CA ASP A 518 21.37 -27.55 13.32
C ASP A 518 19.87 -27.71 13.00
N VAL A 519 19.04 -26.74 13.41
CA VAL A 519 17.61 -26.73 13.09
C VAL A 519 17.43 -26.50 11.59
N SER A 520 16.61 -27.34 10.97
CA SER A 520 16.41 -27.42 9.51
C SER A 520 14.95 -27.64 9.17
#